data_AF-A0A1Y2BKE3-F1
#
_entry.id   AF-A0A1Y2BKE3-F1
#
_cell.length_a   1.000
_cell.length_b   1.000
_cell.length_c   1.000
_cell.angle_alpha   90.00
_cell.angle_beta   90.00
_cell.angle_gamma   90.00
#
_symmetry.space_group_name_H-M   'P 1'
#
loop_
_entity.id
_entity.type
_entity.pdbx_description
1 polymer ?
#
loop_
_entity_poly.entity_id
_entity_poly.type
_entity_poly.pdbx_seq_one_letter_code
_entity_poly.pdbx_strand_id
1 'polypeptide(L)'
;MKFLTAVLVSILTTFVSADGGFPCNNLGDWNAKSVFDQYQDLPYMMASGDGTGFKTCLLATNAITTCKRIRNPAGTAMLALQPDGNAVIYAIWYATTCNWGGGCISSIWSSGTWNTNARAVWNNNGRFYITTSVYTNGPSVWDAGKQGSIFGTKLCLQNDGNLVLYDTGDTVVWAAGSH
;
A
#
# COMPACT_ATOMS: atom_id res chain seq x y z
N MET A 1 -65.74 9.51 1.30
CA MET A 1 -64.46 9.03 1.87
C MET A 1 -63.39 9.15 0.79
N LYS A 2 -62.44 10.07 0.91
CA LYS A 2 -61.32 10.24 -0.04
C LYS A 2 -60.12 9.47 0.50
N PHE A 3 -59.65 8.48 -0.24
CA PHE A 3 -58.45 7.72 0.08
C PHE A 3 -57.22 8.58 -0.21
N LEU A 4 -56.40 8.86 0.81
CA LEU A 4 -55.06 9.42 0.61
C LEU A 4 -54.11 8.28 0.24
N THR A 5 -53.50 8.38 -0.94
CA THR A 5 -52.43 7.51 -1.40
C THR A 5 -51.13 7.92 -0.70
N ALA A 6 -50.56 7.02 0.12
CA ALA A 6 -49.25 7.25 0.72
C ALA A 6 -48.16 7.07 -0.34
N VAL A 7 -47.44 8.14 -0.65
CA VAL A 7 -46.24 8.07 -1.49
C VAL A 7 -45.08 7.61 -0.61
N LEU A 8 -44.62 6.37 -0.82
CA LEU A 8 -43.39 5.88 -0.22
C LEU A 8 -42.20 6.58 -0.91
N VAL A 9 -41.57 7.53 -0.21
CA VAL A 9 -40.30 8.11 -0.66
C VAL A 9 -39.19 7.16 -0.22
N SER A 10 -38.67 6.34 -1.15
CA SER A 10 -37.45 5.58 -0.90
C SER A 10 -36.26 6.53 -0.93
N ILE A 11 -35.70 6.85 0.24
CA ILE A 11 -34.43 7.56 0.31
C ILE A 11 -33.34 6.56 -0.09
N LEU A 12 -32.83 6.70 -1.32
CA LEU A 12 -31.66 5.97 -1.78
C LEU A 12 -30.45 6.52 -1.03
N THR A 13 -30.04 5.87 0.05
CA THR A 13 -28.78 6.21 0.72
C THR A 13 -27.64 5.79 -0.19
N THR A 14 -27.06 6.75 -0.90
CA THR A 14 -25.76 6.56 -1.55
C THR A 14 -24.73 6.37 -0.45
N PHE A 15 -24.18 5.16 -0.33
CA PHE A 15 -22.97 4.93 0.43
C PHE A 15 -21.84 5.68 -0.28
N VAL A 16 -21.53 6.90 0.16
CA VAL A 16 -20.24 7.51 -0.15
C VAL A 16 -19.22 6.66 0.57
N SER A 17 -18.41 5.92 -0.19
CA SER A 17 -17.27 5.20 0.37
C SER A 17 -16.44 6.21 1.17
N ALA A 18 -16.01 5.83 2.37
CA ALA A 18 -15.20 6.67 3.25
C ALA A 18 -13.78 6.94 2.67
N ASP A 19 -13.52 6.53 1.42
CA ASP A 19 -12.28 6.70 0.68
C ASP A 19 -12.23 7.95 -0.21
N GLY A 20 -13.19 8.88 -0.15
CA GLY A 20 -13.06 10.14 -0.91
C GLY A 20 -13.00 9.98 -2.44
N GLY A 21 -13.55 8.92 -3.01
CA GLY A 21 -13.94 8.88 -4.43
C GLY A 21 -12.80 8.68 -5.44
N PHE A 22 -11.63 8.21 -5.03
CA PHE A 22 -10.59 7.80 -5.96
C PHE A 22 -10.77 6.34 -6.36
N PRO A 23 -11.05 6.02 -7.64
CA PRO A 23 -11.41 4.66 -8.07
C PRO A 23 -10.23 3.67 -8.10
N CYS A 24 -9.00 4.10 -7.76
CA CYS A 24 -7.76 3.30 -7.75
C CYS A 24 -7.69 2.19 -8.81
N ASN A 25 -7.21 2.52 -10.00
CA ASN A 25 -7.04 1.51 -11.05
C ASN A 25 -5.82 0.60 -10.81
N ASN A 26 -5.82 -0.59 -11.40
CA ASN A 26 -4.65 -1.46 -11.40
C ASN A 26 -3.47 -0.73 -12.06
N LEU A 27 -2.30 -0.73 -11.41
CA LEU A 27 -1.12 0.04 -11.80
C LEU A 27 -0.26 -0.64 -12.88
N GLY A 28 -0.46 -1.92 -13.19
CA GLY A 28 0.26 -2.63 -14.28
C GLY A 28 1.78 -2.36 -14.30
N ASP A 29 2.43 -2.50 -15.45
CA ASP A 29 3.88 -2.23 -15.56
C ASP A 29 4.23 -0.87 -16.18
N TRP A 30 3.26 -0.16 -16.79
CA TRP A 30 3.53 1.02 -17.64
C TRP A 30 2.49 2.15 -17.49
N ASN A 31 1.94 2.38 -16.30
CA ASN A 31 0.87 3.36 -16.12
C ASN A 31 1.37 4.79 -15.84
N ALA A 32 0.51 5.77 -16.10
CA ALA A 32 0.79 7.17 -15.86
C ALA A 32 0.94 7.49 -14.36
N LYS A 33 1.82 8.44 -14.00
CA LYS A 33 1.90 8.98 -12.62
C LYS A 33 0.55 9.51 -12.11
N SER A 34 -0.37 9.89 -12.98
CA SER A 34 -1.74 10.26 -12.57
C SER A 34 -2.54 9.12 -11.94
N VAL A 35 -2.23 7.85 -12.26
CA VAL A 35 -2.83 6.68 -11.61
C VAL A 35 -2.26 6.47 -10.22
N PHE A 36 -0.98 6.81 -10.02
CA PHE A 36 -0.39 6.85 -8.69
C PHE A 36 -1.21 7.75 -7.78
N ASP A 37 -1.56 8.97 -8.20
CA ASP A 37 -2.31 9.91 -7.36
C ASP A 37 -3.71 9.40 -6.92
N GLN A 38 -4.21 8.30 -7.50
CA GLN A 38 -5.45 7.62 -7.07
C GLN A 38 -5.28 6.73 -5.83
N TYR A 39 -4.06 6.29 -5.53
CA TYR A 39 -3.75 5.53 -4.31
C TYR A 39 -3.63 6.47 -3.13
N GLN A 40 -4.13 6.04 -1.98
CA GLN A 40 -4.14 6.87 -0.79
C GLN A 40 -2.93 6.58 0.09
N ASP A 41 -2.19 7.63 0.42
CA ASP A 41 -1.17 7.54 1.44
C ASP A 41 -1.83 7.16 2.78
N LEU A 42 -1.21 6.27 3.53
CA LEU A 42 -1.62 5.99 4.91
C LEU A 42 -1.22 7.19 5.80
N PRO A 43 -2.17 8.05 6.21
CA PRO A 43 -1.83 9.36 6.77
C PRO A 43 -1.22 9.28 8.17
N TYR A 44 -1.48 8.20 8.92
CA TYR A 44 -1.30 8.15 10.38
C TYR A 44 -0.47 6.96 10.88
N MET A 45 0.21 6.22 9.99
CA MET A 45 1.08 5.10 10.37
C MET A 45 2.55 5.33 10.00
N MET A 46 2.86 6.49 9.41
CA MET A 46 4.22 6.90 9.16
C MET A 46 4.84 7.27 10.50
N ALA A 47 5.65 6.37 11.07
CA ALA A 47 6.79 6.90 11.78
C ALA A 47 7.54 7.72 10.72
N SER A 48 7.56 9.05 10.86
CA SER A 48 8.74 9.78 10.40
C SER A 48 9.92 8.95 10.85
N GLY A 49 10.84 8.68 9.93
CA GLY A 49 11.85 7.66 10.08
C GLY A 49 12.67 7.76 11.36
N ASP A 50 13.82 7.15 11.34
CA ASP A 50 14.92 7.38 12.30
C ASP A 50 15.35 8.86 12.54
N GLY A 51 14.54 9.88 12.24
CA GLY A 51 14.84 11.30 12.35
C GLY A 51 15.65 11.85 11.17
N THR A 52 16.05 11.00 10.23
CA THR A 52 16.96 11.38 9.14
C THR A 52 16.25 11.77 7.84
N GLY A 53 14.97 11.40 7.68
CA GLY A 53 14.23 11.61 6.44
C GLY A 53 14.59 10.64 5.30
N PHE A 54 15.25 9.52 5.59
CA PHE A 54 15.63 8.53 4.55
C PHE A 54 14.59 7.43 4.28
N LYS A 55 13.64 7.19 5.19
CA LYS A 55 12.68 6.08 5.07
C LYS A 55 11.32 6.38 5.68
N THR A 56 10.29 5.76 5.12
CA THR A 56 8.92 5.74 5.66
C THR A 56 8.58 4.32 6.09
N CYS A 57 8.10 4.15 7.32
CA CYS A 57 7.88 2.82 7.90
C CYS A 57 6.42 2.53 8.23
N LEU A 58 5.95 1.33 7.87
CA LEU A 58 4.73 0.69 8.35
C LEU A 58 5.01 -0.01 9.68
N LEU A 59 4.38 0.49 10.75
CA LEU A 59 4.44 -0.11 12.09
C LEU A 59 3.63 -1.42 12.15
N ALA A 60 4.04 -2.33 13.03
CA ALA A 60 3.51 -3.69 13.12
C ALA A 60 1.99 -3.81 13.40
N THR A 61 1.36 -2.72 13.83
CA THR A 61 -0.09 -2.69 14.11
C THR A 61 -0.94 -2.37 12.88
N ASN A 62 -0.33 -2.17 11.71
CA ASN A 62 -0.99 -1.61 10.55
C ASN A 62 -0.72 -2.39 9.28
N ALA A 63 -1.59 -2.19 8.31
CA ALA A 63 -1.54 -2.85 7.03
C ALA A 63 -1.69 -1.86 5.88
N ILE A 64 -1.09 -2.20 4.75
CA ILE A 64 -1.41 -1.58 3.46
C ILE A 64 -2.53 -2.41 2.85
N THR A 65 -3.76 -1.90 2.92
CA THR A 65 -4.89 -2.54 2.23
C THR A 65 -4.91 -2.15 0.75
N THR A 66 -5.76 -2.81 -0.02
CA THR A 66 -6.02 -2.43 -1.43
C THR A 66 -6.25 -0.93 -1.56
N CYS A 67 -5.67 -0.32 -2.59
CA CYS A 67 -5.78 1.12 -2.88
C CYS A 67 -5.10 2.05 -1.86
N LYS A 68 -4.37 1.49 -0.89
CA LYS A 68 -3.47 2.24 -0.01
C LYS A 68 -2.03 2.05 -0.45
N ARG A 69 -1.18 2.98 -0.03
CA ARG A 69 0.25 2.94 -0.26
C ARG A 69 1.05 3.49 0.92
N ILE A 70 2.32 3.13 0.94
CA ILE A 70 3.38 3.92 1.59
C ILE A 70 4.30 4.48 0.52
N ARG A 71 4.91 5.62 0.80
CA ARG A 71 5.82 6.31 -0.12
C ARG A 71 7.10 6.66 0.64
N ASN A 72 8.25 6.55 -0.01
CA ASN A 72 9.49 7.02 0.60
C ASN A 72 9.48 8.56 0.74
N PRO A 73 10.28 9.13 1.65
CA PRO A 73 10.30 10.58 1.86
C PRO A 73 10.67 11.39 0.61
N ALA A 74 11.55 10.87 -0.25
CA ALA A 74 11.92 11.52 -1.51
C ALA A 74 10.79 11.53 -2.56
N GLY A 75 9.72 10.73 -2.36
CA GLY A 75 8.64 10.58 -3.32
C GLY A 75 9.02 9.83 -4.60
N THR A 76 10.17 9.17 -4.62
CA THR A 76 10.74 8.42 -5.75
C THR A 76 10.40 6.93 -5.72
N ALA A 77 9.81 6.43 -4.64
CA ALA A 77 9.35 5.05 -4.56
C ALA A 77 8.07 4.91 -3.74
N MET A 78 7.25 3.93 -4.08
CA MET A 78 6.09 3.52 -3.28
C MET A 78 5.91 2.02 -3.23
N LEU A 79 5.32 1.53 -2.14
CA LEU A 79 4.76 0.19 -2.05
C LEU A 79 3.23 0.31 -1.99
N ALA A 80 2.54 -0.40 -2.87
CA ALA A 80 1.08 -0.40 -2.92
C ALA A 80 0.54 -1.83 -3.09
N LEU A 81 -0.65 -2.09 -2.52
CA LEU A 81 -1.42 -3.29 -2.83
C LEU A 81 -2.45 -2.95 -3.91
N GLN A 82 -2.27 -3.53 -5.08
CA GLN A 82 -3.14 -3.33 -6.24
C GLN A 82 -4.50 -4.01 -6.06
N PRO A 83 -5.56 -3.50 -6.73
CA PRO A 83 -6.89 -4.13 -6.74
C PRO A 83 -6.90 -5.59 -7.19
N ASP A 84 -5.93 -6.03 -8.00
CA ASP A 84 -5.79 -7.42 -8.45
C ASP A 84 -5.12 -8.35 -7.41
N GLY A 85 -4.70 -7.80 -6.26
CA GLY A 85 -4.05 -8.53 -5.18
C GLY A 85 -2.52 -8.56 -5.25
N ASN A 86 -1.89 -7.89 -6.21
CA ASN A 86 -0.43 -7.83 -6.27
C ASN A 86 0.13 -6.71 -5.39
N ALA A 87 1.10 -7.02 -4.52
CA ALA A 87 1.86 -5.99 -3.82
C ALA A 87 3.07 -5.62 -4.69
N VAL A 88 3.19 -4.35 -5.05
CA VAL A 88 4.20 -3.89 -6.01
C VAL A 88 4.92 -2.68 -5.45
N ILE A 89 6.25 -2.69 -5.59
CA ILE A 89 7.06 -1.49 -5.40
C ILE A 89 7.26 -0.85 -6.76
N TYR A 90 6.96 0.45 -6.83
CA TYR A 90 7.21 1.26 -8.01
C TYR A 90 8.30 2.28 -7.74
N ALA A 91 9.25 2.39 -8.67
CA ALA A 91 10.11 3.56 -8.81
C ALA A 91 9.36 4.65 -9.59
N ILE A 92 9.60 5.90 -9.20
CA ILE A 92 9.02 7.11 -9.81
C ILE A 92 10.17 8.06 -10.13
N TRP A 93 10.21 8.56 -11.36
CA TRP A 93 11.16 9.57 -11.79
C TRP A 93 10.50 10.59 -12.71
N TYR A 94 11.13 11.75 -12.89
CA TYR A 94 10.62 12.80 -13.77
C TYR A 94 11.54 12.98 -14.98
N ALA A 95 10.98 12.92 -16.18
CA ALA A 95 11.67 13.20 -17.42
C ALA A 95 10.71 13.80 -18.46
N THR A 96 11.25 14.55 -19.42
CA THR A 96 10.46 15.17 -20.49
C THR A 96 9.81 14.14 -21.43
N THR A 97 10.35 12.92 -21.48
CA THR A 97 9.81 11.79 -22.24
C THR A 97 8.68 11.05 -21.51
N CYS A 98 8.42 11.41 -20.24
CA CYS A 98 7.35 10.79 -19.47
C CYS A 98 6.01 11.41 -19.83
N ASN A 99 4.99 10.55 -19.98
CA ASN A 99 3.63 11.01 -20.24
C ASN A 99 2.99 11.65 -18.98
N TRP A 100 1.90 12.39 -19.16
CA TRP A 100 1.03 12.88 -18.07
C TRP A 100 1.73 13.73 -17.01
N GLY A 101 2.32 14.86 -17.43
CA GLY A 101 2.95 15.82 -16.52
C GLY A 101 4.40 15.50 -16.17
N GLY A 102 5.07 14.69 -16.99
CA GLY A 102 6.50 14.43 -16.88
C GLY A 102 6.89 13.38 -15.83
N GLY A 103 5.95 12.64 -15.25
CA GLY A 103 6.21 11.59 -14.28
C GLY A 103 6.16 10.19 -14.89
N CYS A 104 7.26 9.45 -14.80
CA CYS A 104 7.35 8.04 -15.16
C CYS A 104 7.25 7.16 -13.92
N ILE A 105 6.73 5.94 -14.10
CA ILE A 105 6.76 4.90 -13.08
C ILE A 105 7.26 3.59 -13.70
N SER A 106 7.90 2.74 -12.90
CA SER A 106 8.26 1.36 -13.26
C SER A 106 8.08 0.46 -12.04
N SER A 107 7.55 -0.74 -12.23
CA SER A 107 7.63 -1.77 -11.20
C SER A 107 9.09 -2.17 -11.02
N ILE A 108 9.57 -2.22 -9.77
CA ILE A 108 10.94 -2.62 -9.41
C ILE A 108 10.95 -3.86 -8.51
N TRP A 109 9.79 -4.21 -7.96
CA TRP A 109 9.56 -5.48 -7.26
C TRP A 109 8.07 -5.80 -7.25
N SER A 110 7.73 -7.08 -7.29
CA SER A 110 6.36 -7.57 -7.15
C SER A 110 6.35 -8.85 -6.31
N SER A 111 5.32 -9.00 -5.47
CA SER A 111 5.09 -10.22 -4.69
C SER A 111 4.65 -11.42 -5.52
N GLY A 112 4.20 -11.19 -6.75
CA GLY A 112 3.65 -12.24 -7.60
C GLY A 112 2.25 -12.71 -7.19
N THR A 113 1.53 -11.95 -6.37
CA THR A 113 0.23 -12.35 -5.78
C THR A 113 -0.98 -11.85 -6.57
N TRP A 114 -0.82 -11.53 -7.85
CA TRP A 114 -1.97 -11.15 -8.69
C TRP A 114 -2.99 -12.30 -8.74
N ASN A 115 -4.28 -11.96 -8.79
CA ASN A 115 -5.42 -12.88 -8.81
C ASN A 115 -5.54 -13.79 -7.56
N THR A 116 -4.86 -13.51 -6.46
CA THR A 116 -5.00 -14.30 -5.22
C THR A 116 -6.06 -13.76 -4.26
N ASN A 117 -6.83 -12.73 -4.66
CA ASN A 117 -7.75 -11.98 -3.78
C ASN A 117 -7.06 -11.40 -2.53
N ALA A 118 -5.78 -11.03 -2.63
CA ALA A 118 -5.09 -10.39 -1.52
C ALA A 118 -5.77 -9.06 -1.15
N ARG A 119 -5.84 -8.79 0.15
CA ARG A 119 -6.54 -7.61 0.72
C ARG A 119 -5.65 -6.75 1.61
N ALA A 120 -4.58 -7.31 2.14
CA ALA A 120 -3.66 -6.56 3.00
C ALA A 120 -2.22 -7.07 2.91
N VAL A 121 -1.31 -6.11 2.98
CA VAL A 121 0.11 -6.30 3.26
C VAL A 121 0.33 -5.98 4.74
N TRP A 122 0.84 -6.94 5.49
CA TRP A 122 1.11 -6.82 6.91
C TRP A 122 2.60 -6.85 7.20
N ASN A 123 3.00 -6.03 8.16
CA ASN A 123 4.15 -6.28 8.98
C ASN A 123 3.62 -6.65 10.36
N ASN A 124 3.81 -7.87 10.84
CA ASN A 124 3.36 -8.27 12.17
C ASN A 124 4.20 -9.43 12.71
N ASN A 125 4.49 -9.45 14.01
CA ASN A 125 5.23 -10.53 14.67
C ASN A 125 6.57 -10.90 14.01
N GLY A 126 7.28 -9.91 13.45
CA GLY A 126 8.57 -10.14 12.77
C GLY A 126 8.45 -10.75 11.38
N ARG A 127 7.28 -10.58 10.74
CA ARG A 127 6.97 -11.12 9.42
C ARG A 127 6.38 -10.04 8.52
N PHE A 128 6.87 -9.99 7.29
CA PHE A 128 6.27 -9.27 6.19
C PHE A 128 5.49 -10.27 5.32
N TYR A 129 4.17 -10.10 5.22
CA TYR A 129 3.32 -11.05 4.52
C TYR A 129 2.12 -10.38 3.87
N ILE A 130 1.52 -11.10 2.92
CA ILE A 130 0.35 -10.68 2.16
C ILE A 130 -0.76 -11.69 2.40
N THR A 131 -1.96 -11.20 2.70
CA THR A 131 -3.10 -12.05 3.09
C THR A 131 -4.38 -11.65 2.36
N THR A 132 -5.28 -12.61 2.22
CA THR A 132 -6.63 -12.44 1.68
C THR A 132 -7.60 -11.79 2.68
N SER A 133 -7.16 -11.48 3.91
CA SER A 133 -7.95 -10.79 4.94
C SER A 133 -7.36 -9.42 5.27
N VAL A 134 -8.22 -8.47 5.67
CA VAL A 134 -7.74 -7.20 6.26
C VAL A 134 -7.29 -7.37 7.71
N TYR A 135 -7.47 -8.56 8.31
CA TYR A 135 -7.04 -8.90 9.67
C TYR A 135 -5.82 -9.82 9.66
N THR A 136 -5.06 -9.83 10.75
CA THR A 136 -3.78 -10.56 10.86
C THR A 136 -3.91 -12.09 10.87
N ASN A 137 -5.12 -12.64 11.07
CA ASN A 137 -5.40 -14.07 11.13
C ASN A 137 -5.84 -14.70 9.80
N GLY A 138 -5.82 -13.95 8.70
CA GLY A 138 -6.20 -14.46 7.38
C GLY A 138 -5.17 -15.41 6.78
N PRO A 139 -5.58 -16.23 5.78
CA PRO A 139 -4.64 -17.03 5.00
C PRO A 139 -3.57 -16.15 4.35
N SER A 140 -2.31 -16.54 4.51
CA SER A 140 -1.19 -15.90 3.80
C SER A 140 -1.10 -16.45 2.37
N VAL A 141 -0.93 -15.56 1.39
CA VAL A 141 -0.71 -15.91 -0.02
C VAL A 141 0.75 -15.71 -0.44
N TRP A 142 1.49 -14.94 0.35
CA TRP A 142 2.93 -14.73 0.19
C TRP A 142 3.52 -14.28 1.52
N ASP A 143 4.73 -14.71 1.83
CA ASP A 143 5.39 -14.44 3.11
C ASP A 143 6.90 -14.38 2.91
N ALA A 144 7.55 -13.36 3.47
CA ALA A 144 9.02 -13.25 3.50
C ALA A 144 9.68 -14.20 4.51
N GLY A 145 8.89 -14.95 5.27
CA GLY A 145 9.32 -15.74 6.41
C GLY A 145 9.34 -14.92 7.70
N LYS A 146 9.56 -15.62 8.82
CA LYS A 146 9.83 -14.98 10.12
C LYS A 146 11.30 -14.55 10.16
N GLN A 147 11.52 -13.25 10.06
CA GLN A 147 12.84 -12.64 9.92
C GLN A 147 13.26 -11.87 11.19
N GLY A 148 12.29 -11.31 11.91
CA GLY A 148 12.55 -10.48 13.09
C GLY A 148 11.97 -11.03 14.40
N SER A 149 12.23 -10.27 15.47
CA SER A 149 11.57 -10.47 16.76
C SER A 149 10.06 -10.24 16.65
N ILE A 150 9.29 -10.91 17.51
CA ILE A 150 7.84 -10.76 17.61
C ILE A 150 7.48 -9.31 17.98
N PHE A 151 8.37 -8.60 18.67
CA PHE A 151 8.16 -7.23 19.12
C PHE A 151 8.82 -6.21 18.18
N GLY A 152 8.05 -5.21 17.75
CA GLY A 152 8.57 -3.91 17.28
C GLY A 152 9.31 -3.88 15.95
N THR A 153 9.04 -4.83 15.04
CA THR A 153 9.52 -4.73 13.66
C THR A 153 8.81 -3.62 12.88
N LYS A 154 9.52 -2.99 11.96
CA LYS A 154 9.03 -1.90 11.10
C LYS A 154 9.37 -2.25 9.65
N LEU A 155 8.38 -2.19 8.75
CA LEU A 155 8.60 -2.38 7.31
C LEU A 155 8.78 -1.01 6.68
N CYS A 156 9.98 -0.71 6.22
CA CYS A 156 10.37 0.62 5.79
C CYS A 156 10.73 0.66 4.31
N LEU A 157 10.20 1.65 3.59
CA LEU A 157 10.60 1.97 2.22
C LEU A 157 11.61 3.12 2.25
N GLN A 158 12.82 2.85 1.77
CA GLN A 158 13.94 3.76 1.77
C GLN A 158 13.96 4.67 0.52
N ASN A 159 14.75 5.75 0.58
CA ASN A 159 14.90 6.70 -0.55
C ASN A 159 15.51 6.08 -1.81
N ASP A 160 16.28 5.00 -1.66
CA ASP A 160 16.84 4.21 -2.77
C ASP A 160 15.82 3.24 -3.40
N GLY A 161 14.59 3.14 -2.87
CA GLY A 161 13.56 2.22 -3.36
C GLY A 161 13.57 0.85 -2.69
N ASN A 162 14.53 0.56 -1.83
CA ASN A 162 14.60 -0.72 -1.13
C ASN A 162 13.54 -0.81 -0.02
N LEU A 163 12.80 -1.92 0.01
CA LEU A 163 11.89 -2.25 1.09
C LEU A 163 12.58 -3.16 2.11
N VAL A 164 12.63 -2.71 3.35
CA VAL A 164 13.46 -3.32 4.40
C VAL A 164 12.65 -3.54 5.66
N LEU A 165 12.79 -4.72 6.26
CA LEU A 165 12.28 -4.99 7.59
C LEU A 165 13.38 -4.68 8.61
N TYR A 166 13.08 -3.75 9.51
CA TYR A 166 13.94 -3.37 10.63
C TYR A 166 13.40 -3.96 11.93
N ASP A 167 14.28 -4.34 12.84
CA ASP A 167 13.93 -4.66 14.23
C ASP A 167 13.86 -3.41 15.13
N THR A 168 13.66 -3.63 16.43
CA THR A 168 13.56 -2.55 17.44
C THR A 168 14.83 -1.73 17.60
N GLY A 169 16.00 -2.27 17.24
CA GLY A 169 17.29 -1.58 17.28
C GLY A 169 17.65 -0.90 15.97
N ASP A 170 16.70 -0.78 15.03
CA ASP A 170 16.93 -0.36 13.65
C ASP A 170 17.99 -1.22 12.91
N THR A 171 18.09 -2.51 13.28
CA THR A 171 18.89 -3.50 12.55
C THR A 171 18.09 -4.08 11.39
N VAL A 172 18.72 -4.21 10.22
CA VAL A 172 18.13 -4.85 9.05
C VAL A 172 18.02 -6.35 9.29
N VAL A 173 16.79 -6.89 9.24
CA VAL A 173 16.54 -8.33 9.37
C VAL A 173 16.05 -8.97 8.07
N TRP A 174 15.56 -8.17 7.12
CA TRP A 174 15.21 -8.62 5.76
C TRP A 174 15.19 -7.44 4.80
N ALA A 175 15.48 -7.68 3.52
CA ALA A 175 15.36 -6.69 2.46
C ALA A 175 14.83 -7.32 1.16
N ALA A 176 14.01 -6.58 0.41
CA ALA A 176 13.46 -7.01 -0.86
C ALA A 176 14.52 -7.00 -2.00
N GLY A 177 15.57 -6.19 -1.87
CA GLY A 177 16.55 -5.97 -2.94
C GLY A 177 15.95 -5.19 -4.11
N SER A 178 15.04 -4.26 -3.84
CA SER A 178 14.17 -3.60 -4.82
C SER A 178 14.67 -2.22 -5.24
N HIS A 179 15.94 -2.07 -5.60
CA HIS A 179 16.60 -0.78 -5.89
C HIS A 179 17.19 -0.73 -7.30
#